data_AF-A0A3D5NV64-F1
#
_entry.id   AF-A0A3D5NV64-F1
#
_cell.length_a   1.000
_cell.length_b   1.000
_cell.length_c   1.000
_cell.angle_alpha   90.00
_cell.angle_beta   90.00
_cell.angle_gamma   90.00
#
_symmetry.space_group_name_H-M   'P 1'
#
loop_
_entity.id
_entity.type
_entity.pdbx_description
1 polymer ?
#
loop_
_entity_poly.entity_id
_entity_poly.type
_entity_poly.pdbx_seq_one_letter_code
_entity_poly.pdbx_strand_id
1 'polypeptide(L)' 'HPGTNVGKGSDDTLFAKVDGVVRFERLGKERKKASVYPVELEAVAE' A
#
# COMPACT_ATOMS: atom_id res chain seq x y z
N HIS A 1 -1.49 -9.49 -0.89
CA HIS A 1 -1.73 -9.50 0.57
C HIS A 1 -1.79 -8.08 1.08
N PRO A 2 -2.69 -7.77 2.04
CA PRO A 2 -2.71 -6.47 2.68
C PRO A 2 -1.42 -6.26 3.46
N GLY A 3 -0.71 -5.19 3.14
CA GLY A 3 0.47 -4.70 3.85
C GLY A 3 0.09 -3.51 4.74
N THR A 4 1.04 -2.60 4.95
CA THR A 4 0.83 -1.42 5.81
C THR A 4 -0.20 -0.49 5.19
N ASN A 5 -1.17 -0.01 5.98
CA ASN A 5 -2.24 0.90 5.54
C ASN A 5 -3.11 0.39 4.39
N VAL A 6 -3.19 -0.94 4.22
CA VAL A 6 -4.06 -1.58 3.23
C VAL A 6 -5.06 -2.50 3.93
N GLY A 7 -6.34 -2.35 3.60
CA GLY A 7 -7.43 -3.24 4.00
C GLY A 7 -7.71 -4.32 2.96
N LYS A 8 -8.44 -5.35 3.37
CA LYS A 8 -8.92 -6.43 2.49
C LYS A 8 -10.43 -6.57 2.67
N GLY A 9 -11.17 -6.48 1.56
CA GLY A 9 -12.62 -6.71 1.51
C GLY A 9 -12.98 -8.19 1.66
N SER A 10 -14.28 -8.47 1.75
CA SER A 10 -14.79 -9.85 1.81
C SER A 10 -14.56 -10.64 0.52
N ASP A 11 -14.43 -9.93 -0.60
CA ASP A 11 -14.19 -10.43 -1.95
C ASP A 11 -12.69 -10.46 -2.31
N ASP A 12 -11.81 -10.34 -1.31
CA ASP A 12 -10.36 -10.25 -1.46
C ASP A 12 -9.81 -8.97 -2.11
N THR A 13 -10.67 -8.00 -2.44
CA THR A 13 -10.24 -6.71 -2.98
C THR A 13 -9.42 -5.92 -1.96
N LEU A 14 -8.28 -5.36 -2.38
CA LEU A 14 -7.43 -4.52 -1.53
C LEU A 14 -7.81 -3.04 -1.68
N PHE A 15 -7.91 -2.32 -0.56
CA PHE A 15 -8.20 -0.89 -0.54
C PHE A 15 -7.23 -0.13 0.37
N ALA A 16 -6.95 1.12 0.03
CA ALA A 16 -6.09 1.98 0.85
C ALA A 16 -6.86 2.51 2.07
N LYS A 17 -6.20 2.56 3.23
CA LYS A 17 -6.75 3.16 4.46
C LYS A 17 -6.29 4.61 4.67
N VAL A 18 -5.23 5.01 3.96
CA VAL A 18 -4.64 6.35 4.01
C VAL A 18 -4.23 6.76 2.60
N ASP A 19 -4.11 8.06 2.37
CA ASP A 19 -3.57 8.60 1.13
C ASP A 19 -2.04 8.44 1.08
N GLY A 20 -1.51 8.26 -0.13
CA GLY A 20 -0.07 8.12 -0.35
C GLY A 20 0.26 7.26 -1.56
N VAL A 21 1.48 6.74 -1.58
CA VAL A 21 2.00 5.92 -2.67
C VAL A 21 1.95 4.44 -2.31
N VAL A 22 1.47 3.65 -3.27
CA VAL A 22 1.42 2.19 -3.18
C VAL A 22 2.80 1.62 -3.46
N ARG A 23 3.28 0.75 -2.57
CA ARG A 23 4.51 -0.02 -2.74
C ARG A 23 4.22 -1.51 -2.61
N PHE A 24 4.75 -2.30 -3.54
CA PHE A 24 4.70 -3.75 -3.49
C PHE A 24 5.98 -4.29 -2.88
N GLU A 25 5.84 -5.11 -1.84
CA GLU A 25 6.95 -5.71 -1.13
C GLU A 25 6.86 -7.23 -1.16
N ARG A 26 8.01 -7.89 -1.11
CA ARG A 26 8.05 -9.34 -1.04
C ARG A 26 7.58 -9.83 0.33
N LEU A 27 6.78 -10.88 0.33
CA LEU A 27 6.29 -11.58 1.51
C LEU A 27 6.74 -13.05 1.41
N GLY A 28 7.84 -13.40 2.07
CA GLY A 28 8.40 -14.74 2.00
C GLY A 28 8.94 -15.10 0.60
N LYS A 29 8.80 -16.36 0.19
CA LYS A 29 9.41 -16.85 -1.05
C LYS A 29 8.62 -16.45 -2.31
N GLU A 30 7.31 -16.69 -2.30
CA GLU A 30 6.45 -16.60 -3.49
C GLU A 30 5.43 -15.45 -3.45
N ARG A 31 5.17 -14.86 -2.28
CA ARG A 31 4.07 -13.91 -2.12
C ARG A 31 4.57 -12.47 -2.17
N LYS A 32 3.64 -11.57 -2.50
CA LYS A 32 3.82 -10.12 -2.38
C LYS A 32 2.71 -9.51 -1.51
N LYS A 33 3.04 -8.42 -0.82
CA LYS A 33 2.09 -7.58 -0.09
C LYS A 33 2.10 -6.17 -0.67
N ALA A 34 0.94 -5.51 -0.64
CA ALA A 34 0.79 -4.12 -1.06
C ALA A 34 0.67 -3.26 0.18
N SER A 35 1.50 -2.23 0.30
CA SER A 35 1.51 -1.27 1.40
C SER A 35 1.29 0.13 0.83
N VAL A 36 0.67 1.03 1.59
CA VAL A 36 0.55 2.46 1.24
C VAL A 36 1.39 3.27 2.23
N TYR A 37 2.28 4.10 1.70
CA TYR A 37 3.11 5.02 2.47
C TYR A 37 2.67 6.46 2.18
N PRO A 38 2.37 7.27 3.22
CA PRO A 38 2.08 8.67 3.03
C PRO A 38 3.21 9.37 2.29
N VAL A 39 2.85 10.21 1.32
CA VAL A 39 3.83 11.09 0.68
C VAL A 39 3.65 12.45 1.33
N GLU A 40 4.70 12.94 1.96
CA GLU A 40 4.76 14.36 2.33
C GLU A 40 4.81 15.14 1.02
N LEU A 41 3.71 15.82 0.70
CA LEU A 41 3.48 16.53 -0.56
C LEU A 41 4.39 17.76 -0.77
N GLU A 42 5.44 17.93 0.02
CA GLU A 42 6.24 19.16 0.05
C GLU A 42 7.26 19.28 -1.10
N ALA A 43 7.46 18.24 -1.93
CA ALA A 43 8.60 18.19 -2.86
C ALA A 43 8.31 18.38 -4.37
N VAL A 44 7.08 18.72 -4.80
CA VAL A 44 6.75 18.82 -6.26
C VAL A 44 6.09 20.16 -6.64
N ALA A 45 6.26 21.19 -5.81
CA ALA A 45 5.86 22.56 -6.15
C ALA A 45 7.09 23.49 -6.17
N GLU A 46 8.03 23.22 -7.08
CA GLU A 46 9.02 24.18 -7.58
C GLU A 46 9.06 24.12 -9.12
#